data_AF-A0A2V3ZPI1-F1
#
_entry.id   AF-A0A2V3ZPI1-F1
#
_cell.length_a   1.000
_cell.length_b   1.000
_cell.length_c   1.000
_cell.angle_alpha   90.00
_cell.angle_beta   90.00
_cell.angle_gamma   90.00
#
_symmetry.space_group_name_H-M   'P 1'
#
loop_
_entity.id
_entity.type
_entity.pdbx_description
1 polymer ?
#
loop_
_entity_poly.entity_id
_entity_poly.type
_entity_poly.pdbx_seq_one_letter_code
_entity_poly.pdbx_strand_id
1 'polypeptide(L)'
;MQSSINIVDHNIKTINTWLNDISNELDGIGEEEAWARLKAVLQTLRDRITVTEAADFAAQLPIIVRGLYFEGWHPAETPHKWRDRADYMDAFNHKLEGEANGEETLKAVLRVLDRHLDSNELIQIKEMHPKELWDLWPQ
;
A
#
# COMPACT_ATOMS: atom_id res chain seq x y z
N MET A 1 -33.83 -3.60 13.16
CA MET A 1 -33.05 -2.38 12.82
C MET A 1 -31.61 -2.69 13.15
N GLN A 2 -30.79 -3.06 12.17
CA GLN A 2 -29.39 -3.39 12.42
C GLN A 2 -28.67 -2.08 12.78
N SER A 3 -28.28 -1.96 14.05
CA SER A 3 -27.37 -0.91 14.49
C SER A 3 -26.02 -1.20 13.86
N SER A 4 -25.78 -0.67 12.66
CA SER A 4 -24.44 -0.71 12.09
C SER A 4 -23.50 0.04 13.03
N ILE A 5 -22.32 -0.53 13.26
CA ILE A 5 -21.34 0.08 14.14
C ILE A 5 -20.77 1.26 13.36
N ASN A 6 -21.07 2.50 13.74
CA ASN A 6 -20.69 3.73 13.00
C ASN A 6 -19.22 3.74 12.53
N ILE A 7 -18.30 3.16 13.33
CA ILE A 7 -16.88 3.06 12.97
C ILE A 7 -16.64 2.17 11.75
N VAL A 8 -17.40 1.07 11.60
CA VAL A 8 -17.31 0.15 10.47
C VAL A 8 -17.84 0.82 9.22
N ASP A 9 -19.00 1.48 9.29
CA ASP A 9 -19.57 2.22 8.16
C ASP A 9 -18.64 3.33 7.66
N HIS A 10 -18.02 4.06 8.60
CA HIS A 10 -17.05 5.09 8.26
C HIS A 10 -15.82 4.48 7.57
N ASN A 11 -15.28 3.36 8.08
CA ASN A 11 -14.15 2.68 7.47
C ASN A 11 -14.46 2.19 6.05
N ILE A 12 -15.64 1.63 5.81
CA ILE A 12 -16.08 1.21 4.47
C ILE A 12 -16.10 2.42 3.53
N LYS A 13 -16.65 3.56 3.95
CA LYS A 13 -16.64 4.79 3.12
C LYS A 13 -15.23 5.28 2.81
N THR A 14 -14.33 5.26 3.79
CA THR A 14 -12.93 5.64 3.59
C THR A 14 -12.26 4.73 2.56
N ILE A 15 -12.47 3.42 2.67
CA ILE A 15 -11.89 2.45 1.75
C ILE A 15 -12.43 2.63 0.34
N ASN A 16 -13.74 2.77 0.18
CA ASN A 16 -14.32 3.02 -1.14
C ASN A 16 -13.77 4.31 -1.76
N THR A 17 -13.45 5.32 -0.94
CA THR A 17 -12.79 6.54 -1.42
C THR A 17 -11.38 6.22 -1.93
N TRP A 18 -10.58 5.46 -1.18
CA TRP A 18 -9.23 5.06 -1.60
C TRP A 18 -9.27 4.22 -2.88
N LEU A 19 -10.18 3.26 -2.99
CA LEU A 19 -10.30 2.39 -4.16
C LEU A 19 -10.73 3.18 -5.39
N ASN A 20 -11.64 4.14 -5.25
CA ASN A 20 -12.00 5.05 -6.34
C ASN A 20 -10.82 5.94 -6.76
N ASP A 21 -10.03 6.44 -5.81
CA ASP A 21 -8.86 7.25 -6.14
C ASP A 21 -7.78 6.43 -6.87
N ILE A 22 -7.56 5.18 -6.46
CA ILE A 22 -6.65 4.25 -7.15
C ILE A 22 -7.17 3.92 -8.55
N SER A 23 -8.47 3.65 -8.67
CA SER A 23 -9.12 3.41 -9.96
C SER A 23 -8.89 4.59 -10.90
N ASN A 24 -9.09 5.82 -10.42
CA ASN A 24 -8.90 7.03 -11.22
C ASN A 24 -7.44 7.28 -11.62
N GLU A 25 -6.46 6.96 -10.76
CA GLU A 25 -5.03 7.08 -11.13
C GLU A 25 -4.59 6.02 -12.15
N LEU A 26 -5.37 4.94 -12.32
CA LEU A 26 -5.07 3.80 -13.20
C LEU A 26 -6.13 3.65 -14.30
N ASP A 27 -6.56 4.76 -14.91
CA ASP A 27 -7.47 4.79 -16.07
C ASP A 27 -8.82 4.07 -15.87
N GLY A 28 -9.34 4.07 -14.64
CA GLY A 28 -10.67 3.58 -14.33
C GLY A 28 -10.78 2.05 -14.19
N ILE A 29 -9.72 1.38 -13.70
CA ILE A 29 -9.79 -0.05 -13.38
C ILE A 29 -10.92 -0.38 -12.39
N GLY A 30 -11.36 -1.63 -12.38
CA GLY A 30 -12.40 -2.11 -11.45
C GLY A 30 -12.00 -2.03 -9.99
N GLU A 31 -12.99 -1.98 -9.09
CA GLU A 31 -12.77 -1.88 -7.63
C GLU A 31 -11.98 -3.07 -7.06
N GLU A 32 -12.25 -4.28 -7.55
CA GLU A 32 -11.50 -5.50 -7.16
C GLU A 32 -10.02 -5.42 -7.59
N GLU A 33 -9.75 -4.88 -8.79
CA GLU A 33 -8.39 -4.65 -9.25
C GLU A 33 -7.70 -3.58 -8.42
N ALA A 34 -8.37 -2.47 -8.12
CA ALA A 34 -7.84 -1.42 -7.25
C ALA A 34 -7.51 -1.97 -5.85
N TRP A 35 -8.34 -2.86 -5.30
CA TRP A 35 -8.08 -3.55 -4.04
C TRP A 35 -6.83 -4.44 -4.13
N ALA A 36 -6.67 -5.19 -5.22
CA ALA A 36 -5.48 -6.00 -5.46
C ALA A 36 -4.21 -5.13 -5.61
N ARG A 37 -4.29 -3.97 -6.28
CA ARG A 37 -3.18 -3.00 -6.39
C ARG A 37 -2.79 -2.46 -5.02
N LEU A 38 -3.76 -2.04 -4.22
CA LEU A 38 -3.54 -1.55 -2.86
C LEU A 38 -2.85 -2.62 -2.01
N LYS A 39 -3.33 -3.86 -2.06
CA LYS A 39 -2.74 -5.02 -1.36
C LYS A 39 -1.27 -5.20 -1.73
N ALA A 40 -0.98 -5.31 -3.02
CA ALA A 40 0.37 -5.58 -3.51
C ALA A 40 1.36 -4.49 -3.05
N VAL A 41 0.96 -3.22 -3.15
CA VAL A 41 1.82 -2.10 -2.75
C VAL A 41 2.03 -2.09 -1.24
N LEU A 42 0.95 -2.15 -0.45
CA LEU A 42 1.02 -2.13 1.01
C LEU A 42 1.89 -3.26 1.58
N GLN A 43 1.72 -4.48 1.07
CA GLN A 43 2.51 -5.63 1.52
C GLN A 43 3.98 -5.53 1.09
N THR A 44 4.27 -4.92 -0.06
CA THR A 44 5.65 -4.71 -0.51
C THR A 44 6.35 -3.65 0.36
N LEU A 45 5.65 -2.55 0.68
CA LEU A 45 6.16 -1.55 1.61
C LEU A 45 6.47 -2.16 2.98
N ARG A 46 5.53 -2.95 3.52
CA ARG A 46 5.68 -3.69 4.79
C ARG A 46 6.89 -4.59 4.80
N ASP A 47 7.06 -5.38 3.74
CA ASP A 47 8.09 -6.43 3.71
C ASP A 47 9.51 -5.83 3.65
N ARG A 48 9.65 -4.57 3.25
CA ARG A 48 10.94 -3.86 3.15
C ARG A 48 11.37 -3.13 4.42
N ILE A 49 10.46 -2.88 5.36
CA ILE A 49 10.69 -2.10 6.59
C ILE A 49 10.80 -3.00 7.82
N THR A 50 11.23 -2.42 8.96
CA THR A 50 11.33 -3.19 10.21
C THR A 50 9.95 -3.50 10.79
N VAL A 51 9.88 -4.50 11.68
CA VAL A 51 8.62 -4.86 12.37
C VAL A 51 8.02 -3.68 13.14
N THR A 52 8.85 -2.84 13.76
CA THR A 52 8.40 -1.66 14.49
C THR A 52 7.77 -0.65 13.55
N GLU A 53 8.48 -0.28 12.49
CA GLU A 53 8.01 0.68 11.48
C GLU A 53 6.76 0.16 10.74
N ALA A 54 6.66 -1.15 10.52
CA ALA A 54 5.45 -1.77 9.97
C ALA A 54 4.24 -1.63 10.90
N ALA A 55 4.44 -1.75 12.22
CA ALA A 55 3.37 -1.57 13.18
C ALA A 55 2.92 -0.09 13.28
N ASP A 56 3.88 0.83 13.25
CA ASP A 56 3.62 2.28 13.29
C ASP A 56 2.89 2.74 12.03
N PHE A 57 3.35 2.31 10.84
CA PHE A 57 2.67 2.58 9.58
C PHE A 57 1.26 2.02 9.55
N ALA A 58 1.06 0.80 10.05
CA ALA A 58 -0.26 0.16 10.12
C ALA A 58 -1.26 0.93 11.00
N ALA A 59 -0.79 1.71 11.99
CA ALA A 59 -1.64 2.53 12.83
C ALA A 59 -2.37 3.62 12.03
N GLN A 60 -1.78 4.08 10.93
CA GLN A 60 -2.37 5.09 10.03
C GLN A 60 -3.43 4.53 9.08
N LEU A 61 -3.48 3.19 8.91
CA LEU A 61 -4.38 2.56 7.94
C LEU A 61 -5.82 2.40 8.49
N PRO A 62 -6.85 2.53 7.63
CA PRO A 62 -8.21 2.10 7.96
C PRO A 62 -8.24 0.65 8.44
N ILE A 63 -9.16 0.30 9.35
CA ILE A 63 -9.13 -0.96 10.11
C ILE A 63 -9.19 -2.21 9.20
N ILE A 64 -9.94 -2.17 8.10
CA ILE A 64 -10.04 -3.30 7.17
C ILE A 64 -8.79 -3.37 6.28
N VAL A 65 -8.25 -2.22 5.85
CA VAL A 65 -6.97 -2.14 5.12
C VAL A 65 -5.82 -2.66 5.99
N ARG A 66 -5.87 -2.46 7.30
CA ARG A 66 -4.92 -3.05 8.23
C ARG A 66 -4.94 -4.58 8.24
N GLY A 67 -6.12 -5.18 8.07
CA GLY A 67 -6.26 -6.63 7.89
C GLY A 67 -5.54 -7.11 6.62
N LEU A 68 -5.77 -6.41 5.50
CA LEU A 68 -5.08 -6.63 4.22
C LEU A 68 -3.56 -6.47 4.35
N TYR A 69 -3.13 -5.43 5.06
CA TYR A 69 -1.73 -5.10 5.31
C TYR A 69 -1.00 -6.21 6.07
N PHE A 70 -1.63 -6.85 7.07
CA PHE A 70 -1.01 -7.94 7.84
C PHE A 70 -1.28 -9.35 7.29
N GLU A 71 -2.13 -9.47 6.27
CA GLU A 71 -2.45 -10.76 5.66
C GLU A 71 -1.16 -11.46 5.17
N GLY A 72 -1.01 -12.74 5.54
CA GLY A 72 0.11 -13.59 5.13
C GLY A 72 1.50 -13.16 5.62
N TRP A 73 1.59 -12.20 6.55
CA TRP A 73 2.87 -11.68 7.01
C TRP A 73 3.64 -12.68 7.89
N HIS A 74 4.94 -12.83 7.61
CA HIS A 74 5.89 -13.59 8.43
C HIS A 74 6.97 -12.63 8.96
N PRO A 75 6.77 -12.01 10.15
CA PRO A 75 7.69 -10.97 10.67
C PRO A 75 9.14 -11.42 10.78
N ALA A 76 9.38 -12.71 11.07
CA ALA A 76 10.71 -13.29 11.23
C ALA A 76 11.54 -13.27 9.93
N GLU A 77 10.91 -13.11 8.77
CA GLU A 77 11.55 -13.06 7.46
C GLU A 77 11.79 -11.61 6.96
N THR A 78 11.33 -10.62 7.72
CA THR A 78 11.45 -9.19 7.40
C THR A 78 12.50 -8.48 8.28
N PRO A 79 13.15 -7.40 7.82
CA PRO A 79 13.00 -6.76 6.51
C PRO A 79 13.69 -7.54 5.38
N HIS A 80 13.03 -7.65 4.24
CA HIS A 80 13.64 -8.13 3.01
C HIS A 80 14.68 -7.12 2.48
N LYS A 81 15.81 -7.63 1.99
CA LYS A 81 16.94 -6.80 1.53
C LYS A 81 16.96 -6.67 0.01
N TRP A 82 15.93 -6.06 -0.57
CA TRP A 82 15.93 -5.64 -1.98
C TRP A 82 16.81 -4.41 -2.12
N ARG A 83 17.93 -4.54 -2.85
CA ARG A 83 19.04 -3.55 -2.83
C ARG A 83 18.93 -2.53 -3.94
N ASP A 84 18.33 -2.89 -5.06
CA ASP A 84 18.16 -2.06 -6.24
C ASP A 84 16.70 -2.08 -6.74
N ARG A 85 16.42 -1.25 -7.76
CA ARG A 85 15.10 -1.16 -8.37
C ARG A 85 14.65 -2.49 -8.98
N ALA A 86 15.56 -3.26 -9.58
CA ALA A 86 15.20 -4.50 -10.27
C ALA A 86 14.72 -5.55 -9.27
N ASP A 87 15.47 -5.79 -8.19
CA ASP A 87 15.10 -6.72 -7.12
C ASP A 87 13.76 -6.34 -6.49
N TYR A 88 13.55 -5.04 -6.23
CA TYR A 88 12.32 -4.55 -5.62
C TYR A 88 11.13 -4.73 -6.54
N MET A 89 11.27 -4.32 -7.81
CA MET A 89 10.18 -4.39 -8.78
C MET A 89 9.86 -5.84 -9.13
N ASP A 90 10.84 -6.74 -9.16
CA ASP A 90 10.58 -8.18 -9.32
C ASP A 90 9.73 -8.73 -8.17
N ALA A 91 10.11 -8.45 -6.91
CA ALA A 91 9.34 -8.87 -5.75
C ALA A 91 7.92 -8.26 -5.72
N PHE A 92 7.78 -6.99 -6.12
CA PHE A 92 6.49 -6.32 -6.24
C PHE A 92 5.62 -6.94 -7.33
N ASN A 93 6.17 -7.17 -8.52
CA ASN A 93 5.44 -7.74 -9.66
C ASN A 93 4.95 -9.16 -9.37
N HIS A 94 5.67 -9.96 -8.58
CA HIS A 94 5.20 -11.28 -8.12
C HIS A 94 3.95 -11.22 -7.23
N LYS A 95 3.68 -10.08 -6.58
CA LYS A 95 2.47 -9.84 -5.78
C LYS A 95 1.34 -9.21 -6.59
N LEU A 96 1.62 -8.70 -7.80
CA LEU A 96 0.59 -8.12 -8.65
C LEU A 96 -0.22 -9.23 -9.31
N GLU A 97 -1.53 -9.06 -9.27
CA GLU A 97 -2.48 -9.89 -9.97
C GLU A 97 -2.84 -9.26 -11.33
N GLY A 98 -3.07 -10.10 -12.34
CA GLY A 98 -3.43 -9.68 -13.69
C GLY A 98 -2.31 -8.98 -14.46
N GLU A 99 -2.64 -8.53 -15.68
CA GLU A 99 -1.73 -7.74 -16.50
C GLU A 99 -1.74 -6.28 -16.03
N ALA A 100 -0.62 -5.80 -15.47
CA ALA A 100 -0.45 -4.39 -15.12
C ALA A 100 0.99 -3.92 -15.19
N ASN A 101 1.13 -2.61 -15.36
CA ASN A 101 2.41 -1.94 -15.23
C ASN A 101 2.74 -1.72 -13.75
N GLY A 102 3.81 -2.37 -13.28
CA GLY A 102 4.22 -2.29 -11.88
C GLY A 102 4.61 -0.88 -11.44
N GLU A 103 5.43 -0.16 -12.21
CA GLU A 103 5.88 1.17 -11.79
C GLU A 103 4.72 2.16 -11.72
N GLU A 104 3.82 2.11 -12.71
CA GLU A 104 2.61 2.91 -12.75
C GLU A 104 1.69 2.59 -11.57
N THR A 105 1.49 1.30 -11.28
CA THR A 105 0.71 0.84 -10.13
C THR A 105 1.30 1.37 -8.81
N LEU A 106 2.60 1.18 -8.60
CA LEU A 106 3.27 1.60 -7.37
C LEU A 106 3.14 3.10 -7.18
N LYS A 107 3.39 3.88 -8.25
CA LYS A 107 3.27 5.33 -8.23
C LYS A 107 1.86 5.82 -7.95
N ALA A 108 0.85 5.22 -8.60
CA ALA A 108 -0.55 5.55 -8.41
C ALA A 108 -0.99 5.32 -6.96
N VAL A 109 -0.70 4.14 -6.39
CA VAL A 109 -1.09 3.83 -5.01
C VAL A 109 -0.32 4.71 -4.02
N LEU A 110 0.98 4.95 -4.22
CA LEU A 110 1.74 5.84 -3.33
C LEU A 110 1.18 7.27 -3.30
N ARG A 111 0.71 7.80 -4.43
CA ARG A 111 0.00 9.10 -4.47
C ARG A 111 -1.31 9.07 -3.68
N VAL A 112 -2.04 7.98 -3.73
CA VAL A 112 -3.28 7.83 -2.94
C VAL A 112 -2.94 7.78 -1.46
N LEU A 113 -1.94 7.00 -1.07
CA LEU A 113 -1.49 6.94 0.33
C LEU A 113 -1.06 8.32 0.83
N ASP A 114 -0.31 9.10 0.04
CA ASP A 114 0.11 10.46 0.40
C ASP A 114 -1.05 11.43 0.59
N ARG A 115 -2.14 11.29 -0.18
CA ARG A 115 -3.35 12.11 -0.02
C ARG A 115 -4.12 11.81 1.26
N HIS A 116 -4.02 10.60 1.78
CA HIS A 116 -4.89 10.11 2.86
C HIS A 116 -4.17 9.85 4.19
N LEU A 117 -2.84 9.70 4.17
CA LEU A 117 -2.01 9.47 5.35
C LEU A 117 -1.25 10.73 5.75
N ASP A 118 -0.64 10.71 6.94
CA ASP A 118 0.31 11.75 7.34
C ASP A 118 1.54 11.73 6.43
N SER A 119 1.81 12.84 5.75
CA SER A 119 2.95 12.97 4.84
C SER A 119 4.30 12.69 5.53
N ASN A 120 4.44 13.01 6.83
CA ASN A 120 5.68 12.74 7.55
C ASN A 120 5.94 11.24 7.71
N GLU A 121 4.90 10.45 7.95
CA GLU A 121 4.98 9.00 8.04
C GLU A 121 5.44 8.43 6.69
N LEU A 122 4.81 8.86 5.59
CA LEU A 122 5.14 8.35 4.27
C LEU A 122 6.57 8.72 3.83
N ILE A 123 7.08 9.89 4.24
CA ILE A 123 8.48 10.28 4.06
C ILE A 123 9.41 9.33 4.80
N GLN A 124 9.10 8.97 6.06
CA GLN A 124 9.92 8.02 6.82
C GLN A 124 9.95 6.64 6.14
N ILE A 125 8.80 6.14 5.68
CA ILE A 125 8.73 4.87 4.94
C ILE A 125 9.55 4.95 3.65
N LYS A 126 9.47 6.06 2.89
CA LYS A 126 10.29 6.28 1.67
C LYS A 126 11.78 6.16 1.96
N GLU A 127 12.26 6.71 3.06
CA GLU A 127 13.68 6.70 3.43
C GLU A 127 14.21 5.28 3.74
N MET A 128 13.32 4.35 4.08
CA MET A 128 13.68 2.93 4.30
C MET A 128 13.76 2.10 3.02
N HIS A 129 13.30 2.65 1.89
CA HIS A 129 13.27 2.01 0.59
C HIS A 129 14.50 2.39 -0.27
N PRO A 130 14.87 1.57 -1.27
CA PRO A 130 15.95 1.89 -2.20
C PRO A 130 15.79 3.28 -2.83
N LYS A 131 16.88 4.06 -2.83
CA LYS A 131 16.89 5.43 -3.39
C LYS A 131 16.53 5.48 -4.88
N GLU A 132 16.81 4.40 -5.60
CA GLU A 132 16.48 4.25 -7.03
C GLU A 132 14.97 4.18 -7.33
N LEU A 133 14.14 4.07 -6.30
CA LEU A 133 12.68 4.10 -6.41
C LEU A 133 12.10 5.46 -6.04
N TRP A 134 12.89 6.41 -5.51
CA TRP A 134 12.37 7.67 -4.96
C TRP A 134 11.68 8.56 -6.00
N ASP A 135 11.92 8.32 -7.30
CA ASP A 135 11.21 8.93 -8.43
C ASP A 135 9.75 8.45 -8.59
N LEU A 136 9.42 7.29 -8.01
CA LEU A 136 8.06 6.74 -7.96
C LEU A 136 7.25 7.26 -6.78
N TRP A 137 7.89 7.83 -5.77
CA TRP A 137 7.22 8.42 -4.61
C TRP A 137 6.71 9.84 -4.93
N PRO A 138 5.64 10.28 -4.25
CA PRO A 138 5.24 11.68 -4.24
C PRO A 138 6.39 12.62 -3.82
N GLN A 139 6.32 13.85 -4.32
CA GLN A 139 7.32 14.92 -4.09
C GLN A 139 6.89 15.79 -2.92
#